data_AF-A0A090VIL6-F1
#
_entry.id   AF-A0A090VIL6-F1
#
_cell.length_a   1.000
_cell.length_b   1.000
_cell.length_c   1.000
_cell.angle_alpha   90.00
_cell.angle_beta   90.00
_cell.angle_gamma   90.00
#
_symmetry.space_group_name_H-M   'P 1'
#
loop_
_entity.id
_entity.type
_entity.pdbx_description
1 polymer ?
#
loop_
_entity_poly.entity_id
_entity_poly.type
_entity_poly.pdbx_seq_one_letter_code
_entity_poly.pdbx_strand_id
1 'polypeptide(L)'
;MFMNKLVGQIPSGIGQLKNIEYIKLYSNQLTGDIPESIMGLSQLKELLLSSNYLTGTISPNIHALENLEKLGLMDNKMSGEIPVELAELHNLEELMLSSNSFSGNLPIEFISLTKLNTLMVSDNNLNQEYITVSGNTPQNLSNMVLQSATAIMDIEKE
;
A
#
# COMPACT_ATOMS: atom_id res chain seq x y z
N MET A 1 -10.23 18.10 7.33
CA MET A 1 -9.07 19.03 7.27
C MET A 1 -7.90 18.24 6.70
N PHE A 2 -7.45 18.51 5.47
CA PHE A 2 -6.62 17.54 4.73
C PHE A 2 -5.39 18.10 4.01
N MET A 3 -4.91 19.27 4.42
CA MET A 3 -3.59 19.77 4.05
C MET A 3 -3.08 20.57 5.24
N ASN A 4 -2.05 20.08 5.91
CA ASN A 4 -1.40 20.80 7.00
C ASN A 4 0.11 20.80 6.77
N LYS A 5 0.83 21.58 7.58
CA LYS A 5 2.30 21.56 7.63
C LYS A 5 2.75 20.70 8.82
N LEU A 6 2.09 19.57 9.08
CA LEU A 6 2.53 18.68 10.15
C LEU A 6 3.90 18.12 9.77
N VAL A 7 4.84 18.23 10.72
CA VAL A 7 6.24 17.83 10.57
C VAL A 7 6.59 16.82 11.65
N GLY A 8 7.68 16.08 11.44
CA GLY A 8 8.18 15.10 12.39
C GLY A 8 7.55 13.71 12.20
N GLN A 9 7.74 12.84 13.18
CA GLN A 9 7.28 11.46 13.10
C GLN A 9 5.82 11.32 13.53
N ILE A 10 5.14 10.28 13.04
CA ILE A 10 3.87 9.85 13.62
C ILE A 10 4.18 9.29 15.02
N PRO A 11 3.62 9.86 16.10
CA PRO A 11 3.96 9.43 17.46
C PRO A 11 3.37 8.04 17.74
N SER A 12 4.12 7.17 18.42
CA SER A 12 3.65 5.84 18.84
C SER A 12 2.43 5.87 19.77
N GLY A 13 2.18 7.01 20.41
CA GLY A 13 0.95 7.25 21.19
C GLY A 13 -0.34 7.10 20.37
N ILE A 14 -0.28 7.17 19.02
CA ILE A 14 -1.44 6.93 18.15
C ILE A 14 -2.08 5.55 18.39
N GLY A 15 -1.29 4.55 18.80
CA GLY A 15 -1.78 3.21 19.11
C GLY A 15 -2.69 3.13 20.34
N GLN A 16 -2.82 4.20 21.13
CA GLN A 16 -3.73 4.28 22.26
C GLN A 16 -5.18 4.60 21.84
N LEU A 17 -5.39 5.05 20.59
CA LEU A 17 -6.70 5.44 20.07
C LEU A 17 -7.51 4.21 19.64
N LYS A 18 -7.83 3.31 20.57
CA LYS A 18 -8.38 1.96 20.27
C LYS A 18 -9.69 1.93 19.47
N ASN A 19 -10.44 3.03 19.43
CA ASN A 19 -11.69 3.16 18.70
C ASN A 19 -11.56 3.97 17.40
N ILE A 20 -10.34 4.28 16.96
CA ILE A 20 -10.13 5.07 15.75
C ILE A 20 -10.41 4.22 14.51
N GLU A 21 -11.29 4.73 13.66
CA GLU A 21 -11.64 4.08 12.39
C GLU A 21 -10.92 4.71 11.19
N TYR A 22 -10.52 5.98 11.31
CA TYR A 22 -9.97 6.73 10.19
C TYR A 22 -8.72 7.52 10.63
N ILE A 23 -7.58 7.19 10.04
CA ILE A 23 -6.34 7.98 10.14
C ILE A 23 -6.08 8.57 8.75
N LYS A 24 -6.31 9.88 8.62
CA LYS A 24 -6.12 10.64 7.37
C LYS A 24 -5.08 11.73 7.61
N LEU A 25 -3.83 11.43 7.28
CA LEU A 25 -2.67 12.31 7.46
C LEU A 25 -1.96 12.61 6.13
N TYR A 26 -2.62 12.36 5.00
CA TYR A 26 -2.07 12.64 3.69
C TYR A 26 -1.76 14.13 3.48
N SER A 27 -0.84 14.43 2.56
CA SER A 27 -0.41 15.79 2.21
C SER A 27 0.13 16.58 3.41
N ASN A 28 1.15 16.03 4.07
CA ASN A 28 1.90 16.67 5.16
C ASN A 28 3.42 16.53 4.92
N GLN A 29 4.24 16.84 5.92
CA GLN A 29 5.69 16.70 5.90
C GLN A 29 6.15 15.70 6.97
N LEU A 30 5.35 14.65 7.19
CA LEU A 30 5.67 13.61 8.17
C LEU A 30 6.86 12.79 7.68
N THR A 31 7.73 12.41 8.60
CA THR A 31 9.01 11.72 8.34
C THR A 31 9.14 10.46 9.18
N GLY A 32 10.09 9.59 8.86
CA GLY A 32 10.36 8.38 9.62
C GLY A 32 9.34 7.29 9.35
N ASP A 33 9.39 6.23 10.15
CA ASP A 33 8.63 5.02 9.89
C ASP A 33 7.19 5.10 10.39
N ILE A 34 6.32 4.27 9.82
CA ILE A 34 4.97 4.05 10.35
C ILE A 34 5.12 3.31 11.69
N PRO A 35 4.67 3.88 12.83
CA PRO A 35 4.92 3.27 14.13
C PRO A 35 4.13 1.97 14.30
N GLU A 36 4.82 0.92 14.74
CA GLU A 36 4.27 -0.42 14.95
C GLU A 36 2.99 -0.45 15.82
N SER A 37 2.86 0.54 16.72
CA SER A 37 1.66 0.75 17.53
C SER A 37 0.36 0.89 16.74
N ILE A 38 0.43 1.29 15.45
CA ILE A 38 -0.73 1.36 14.56
C ILE A 38 -1.32 -0.03 14.32
N MET A 39 -0.50 -1.08 14.29
CA MET A 39 -0.97 -2.47 14.08
C MET A 39 -1.91 -2.95 15.20
N GLY A 40 -1.93 -2.26 16.34
CA GLY A 40 -2.86 -2.52 17.46
C GLY A 40 -4.20 -1.78 17.37
N LEU A 41 -4.55 -1.19 16.22
CA LEU A 41 -5.79 -0.42 16.00
C LEU A 41 -6.82 -1.26 15.22
N SER A 42 -7.38 -2.28 15.86
CA SER A 42 -8.26 -3.25 15.19
C SER A 42 -9.55 -2.68 14.60
N GLN A 43 -9.97 -1.46 14.98
CA GLN A 43 -11.14 -0.78 14.41
C GLN A 43 -10.81 0.05 13.16
N LEU A 44 -9.53 0.14 12.77
CA LEU A 44 -9.11 1.01 11.69
C LEU A 44 -9.61 0.50 10.33
N LYS A 45 -10.31 1.37 9.61
CA LYS A 45 -10.84 1.14 8.26
C LYS A 45 -10.03 1.84 7.19
N GLU A 46 -9.55 3.05 7.47
CA GLU A 46 -8.73 3.80 6.51
C GLU A 46 -7.44 4.30 7.15
N LEU A 47 -6.32 3.95 6.51
CA LEU A 47 -4.99 4.48 6.80
C LEU A 47 -4.45 5.20 5.56
N LEU A 48 -4.65 6.51 5.51
CA LEU A 48 -4.27 7.37 4.39
C LEU A 48 -3.13 8.30 4.80
N LEU A 49 -1.92 7.95 4.36
CA LEU A 49 -0.65 8.63 4.68
C LEU A 49 0.08 9.16 3.43
N SER A 50 -0.59 9.17 2.27
CA SER A 50 0.01 9.59 1.00
C SER A 50 0.59 11.00 1.01
N SER A 51 1.57 11.27 0.14
CA SER A 51 2.21 12.59 -0.01
C SER A 51 2.81 13.09 1.31
N ASN A 52 3.78 12.33 1.82
CA ASN A 52 4.60 12.63 2.99
C ASN A 52 6.07 12.28 2.69
N TYR A 53 6.93 12.25 3.70
CA TYR A 53 8.32 11.79 3.61
C TYR A 53 8.56 10.55 4.50
N LEU A 54 7.55 9.68 4.63
CA LEU A 54 7.65 8.47 5.43
C LEU A 54 8.66 7.50 4.83
N THR A 55 9.37 6.77 5.70
CA THR A 55 10.42 5.80 5.37
C THR A 55 10.08 4.42 5.95
N GLY A 56 10.99 3.46 5.78
CA GLY A 56 10.85 2.13 6.34
C GLY A 56 10.04 1.21 5.44
N THR A 57 9.56 0.10 6.00
CA THR A 57 8.82 -0.95 5.27
C THR A 57 7.38 -1.04 5.79
N ILE A 58 6.52 -1.72 5.05
CA ILE A 58 5.22 -2.15 5.60
C ILE A 58 5.50 -3.28 6.58
N SER A 59 4.98 -3.18 7.81
CA SER A 59 5.14 -4.22 8.82
C SER A 59 4.36 -5.49 8.43
N PRO A 60 4.92 -6.70 8.58
CA PRO A 60 4.17 -7.95 8.38
C PRO A 60 3.00 -8.09 9.38
N ASN A 61 3.02 -7.36 10.50
CA ASN A 61 1.90 -7.32 11.45
C ASN A 61 0.68 -6.52 10.93
N ILE A 62 0.71 -6.03 9.68
CA ILE A 62 -0.41 -5.34 9.05
C ILE A 62 -1.69 -6.19 9.03
N HIS A 63 -1.57 -7.53 9.01
CA HIS A 63 -2.70 -8.47 9.10
C HIS A 63 -3.60 -8.22 10.32
N ALA A 64 -3.08 -7.63 11.41
CA ALA A 64 -3.86 -7.30 12.60
C ALA A 64 -4.92 -6.20 12.37
N LEU A 65 -4.84 -5.47 11.25
CA LEU A 65 -5.82 -4.47 10.84
C LEU A 65 -6.95 -5.11 10.03
N GLU A 66 -7.61 -6.14 10.57
CA GLU A 66 -8.60 -6.97 9.85
C GLU A 66 -9.76 -6.17 9.23
N ASN A 67 -10.09 -4.99 9.77
CA ASN A 67 -11.14 -4.10 9.28
C ASN A 67 -10.67 -3.08 8.24
N LEU A 68 -9.40 -3.11 7.83
CA LEU A 68 -8.84 -2.13 6.91
C LEU A 68 -9.43 -2.30 5.51
N GLU A 69 -10.04 -1.23 5.03
CA GLU A 69 -10.66 -1.10 3.70
C GLU A 69 -9.71 -0.34 2.76
N LYS A 70 -8.96 0.64 3.26
CA LYS A 70 -8.09 1.49 2.44
C LYS A 70 -6.72 1.70 3.07
N LEU A 71 -5.68 1.39 2.29
CA LEU A 71 -4.29 1.69 2.62
C LEU A 71 -3.68 2.60 1.54
N GLY A 72 -3.42 3.85 1.90
CA GLY A 72 -2.81 4.85 1.02
C GLY A 72 -1.44 5.28 1.50
N LEU A 73 -0.39 4.88 0.78
CA LEU A 73 1.01 5.23 1.05
C LEU A 73 1.69 5.92 -0.13
N MET A 74 0.95 6.27 -1.19
CA MET A 74 1.51 6.92 -2.39
C MET A 74 2.40 8.13 -2.07
N ASP A 75 3.40 8.41 -2.91
CA ASP A 75 4.28 9.58 -2.79
C ASP A 75 4.94 9.67 -1.40
N ASN A 76 5.72 8.65 -1.05
CA ASN A 76 6.54 8.59 0.15
C ASN A 76 7.96 8.09 -0.21
N LYS A 77 8.75 7.71 0.80
CA LYS A 77 10.08 7.08 0.65
C LYS A 77 10.09 5.68 1.27
N MET A 78 8.96 4.98 1.22
CA MET A 78 8.85 3.60 1.71
C MET A 78 9.68 2.67 0.83
N SER A 79 10.23 1.61 1.41
CA SER A 79 11.08 0.64 0.71
C SER A 79 10.85 -0.79 1.21
N GLY A 80 11.67 -1.72 0.72
CA GLY A 80 11.56 -3.15 1.04
C GLY A 80 10.52 -3.87 0.20
N GLU A 81 10.29 -5.15 0.52
CA GLU A 81 9.28 -5.96 -0.15
C GLU A 81 7.87 -5.64 0.38
N ILE A 82 6.87 -5.85 -0.46
CA ILE A 82 5.46 -5.77 -0.06
C ILE A 82 5.15 -7.08 0.70
N PRO A 83 4.79 -7.02 2.00
CA PRO A 83 4.58 -8.22 2.81
C PRO A 83 3.38 -9.03 2.31
N VAL A 84 3.52 -10.36 2.32
CA VAL A 84 2.47 -11.30 1.91
C VAL A 84 1.24 -11.20 2.81
N GLU A 85 1.44 -10.80 4.06
CA GLU A 85 0.40 -10.62 5.09
C GLU A 85 -0.63 -9.55 4.72
N LEU A 86 -0.35 -8.66 3.76
CA LEU A 86 -1.37 -7.77 3.18
C LEU A 86 -2.53 -8.55 2.52
N ALA A 87 -2.28 -9.77 2.05
CA ALA A 87 -3.30 -10.65 1.48
C ALA A 87 -4.34 -11.13 2.51
N GLU A 88 -4.02 -11.04 3.81
CA GLU A 88 -4.93 -11.44 4.90
C GLU A 88 -5.95 -10.35 5.22
N LEU A 89 -5.80 -9.15 4.63
CA LEU A 89 -6.75 -8.06 4.77
C LEU A 89 -7.95 -8.27 3.84
N HIS A 90 -8.81 -9.23 4.15
CA HIS A 90 -9.96 -9.60 3.32
C HIS A 90 -11.01 -8.50 3.13
N ASN A 91 -10.93 -7.41 3.92
CA ASN A 91 -11.76 -6.22 3.75
C ASN A 91 -11.14 -5.15 2.85
N LEU A 92 -9.89 -5.32 2.40
CA LEU A 92 -9.16 -4.31 1.64
C LEU A 92 -9.80 -4.10 0.25
N GLU A 93 -10.15 -2.85 -0.01
CA GLU A 93 -10.77 -2.38 -1.26
C GLU A 93 -9.77 -1.58 -2.10
N GLU A 94 -8.93 -0.78 -1.44
CA GLU A 94 -7.96 0.10 -2.09
C GLU A 94 -6.57 -0.04 -1.47
N LEU A 95 -5.60 -0.43 -2.31
CA LEU A 95 -4.17 -0.47 -1.98
C LEU A 95 -3.40 0.46 -2.91
N MET A 96 -2.92 1.58 -2.37
CA MET A 96 -2.27 2.63 -3.14
C MET A 96 -0.84 2.86 -2.64
N LEU A 97 0.14 2.27 -3.35
CA LEU A 97 1.56 2.23 -3.01
C LEU A 97 2.47 2.93 -4.05
N SER A 98 1.89 3.53 -5.09
CA SER A 98 2.64 4.18 -6.16
C SER A 98 3.65 5.23 -5.68
N SER A 99 4.69 5.51 -6.45
CA SER A 99 5.71 6.53 -6.14
C SER A 99 6.40 6.30 -4.80
N ASN A 100 7.02 5.13 -4.65
CA ASN A 100 7.83 4.74 -3.50
C ASN A 100 9.10 4.03 -3.99
N SER A 101 9.78 3.27 -3.13
CA SER A 101 10.95 2.46 -3.46
C SER A 101 10.74 0.99 -3.06
N PHE A 102 9.51 0.49 -3.13
CA PHE A 102 9.22 -0.93 -2.89
C PHE A 102 9.91 -1.78 -3.96
N SER A 103 10.43 -2.93 -3.55
CA SER A 103 11.21 -3.84 -4.39
C SER A 103 10.67 -5.28 -4.33
N GLY A 104 11.22 -6.16 -5.17
CA GLY A 104 10.80 -7.57 -5.21
C GLY A 104 9.55 -7.77 -6.05
N ASN A 105 8.83 -8.87 -5.80
CA ASN A 105 7.65 -9.25 -6.56
C ASN A 105 6.37 -8.78 -5.84
N LEU A 106 5.30 -8.54 -6.60
CA LEU A 106 3.97 -8.43 -6.01
C LEU A 106 3.53 -9.81 -5.48
N PRO A 107 3.05 -9.93 -4.22
CA PRO A 107 2.66 -11.23 -3.67
C PRO A 107 1.55 -11.88 -4.49
N ILE A 108 1.73 -13.15 -4.88
CA ILE A 108 0.72 -13.89 -5.64
C ILE A 108 -0.55 -14.10 -4.82
N GLU A 109 -0.44 -14.09 -3.50
CA GLU A 109 -1.51 -14.21 -2.53
C GLU A 109 -2.53 -13.07 -2.65
N PHE A 110 -2.20 -11.96 -3.30
CA PHE A 110 -3.15 -10.87 -3.56
C PHE A 110 -4.34 -11.33 -4.41
N ILE A 111 -4.26 -12.48 -5.09
CA ILE A 111 -5.42 -13.14 -5.73
C ILE A 111 -6.56 -13.46 -4.75
N SER A 112 -6.26 -13.56 -3.45
CA SER A 112 -7.24 -13.84 -2.39
C SER A 112 -8.00 -12.59 -1.93
N LEU A 113 -7.55 -11.39 -2.30
CA LEU A 113 -8.18 -10.12 -1.95
C LEU A 113 -9.41 -9.86 -2.83
N THR A 114 -10.48 -10.60 -2.56
CA THR A 114 -11.72 -10.60 -3.38
C THR A 114 -12.46 -9.25 -3.41
N LYS A 115 -12.22 -8.36 -2.45
CA LYS A 115 -12.81 -7.01 -2.40
C LYS A 115 -11.93 -5.93 -3.03
N LEU A 116 -10.67 -6.26 -3.33
CA LEU A 116 -9.71 -5.29 -3.86
C LEU A 116 -10.14 -4.86 -5.26
N ASN A 117 -10.48 -3.58 -5.38
CA ASN A 117 -10.89 -2.97 -6.63
C ASN A 117 -9.87 -1.94 -7.11
N THR A 118 -9.00 -1.42 -6.24
CA THR A 118 -7.95 -0.49 -6.64
C THR A 118 -6.60 -0.99 -6.16
N LEU A 119 -5.68 -1.21 -7.09
CA LEU A 119 -4.28 -1.50 -6.82
C LEU A 119 -3.41 -0.55 -7.62
N MET A 120 -2.65 0.30 -6.93
CA MET A 120 -1.72 1.24 -7.54
C MET A 120 -0.32 0.97 -7.02
N VAL A 121 0.58 0.46 -7.86
CA VAL A 121 1.96 0.10 -7.47
C VAL A 121 3.00 0.66 -8.46
N SER A 122 2.57 1.56 -9.35
CA SER A 122 3.45 2.20 -10.34
C SER A 122 4.60 2.96 -9.67
N ASP A 123 5.66 3.25 -10.41
CA ASP A 123 6.74 4.11 -9.93
C ASP A 123 7.38 3.57 -8.62
N ASN A 124 7.65 2.26 -8.63
CA ASN A 124 8.40 1.52 -7.63
C ASN A 124 9.49 0.68 -8.32
N ASN A 125 10.28 -0.05 -7.55
CA ASN A 125 11.36 -0.93 -8.01
C ASN A 125 10.89 -2.40 -8.06
N LEU A 126 9.61 -2.63 -8.35
CA LEU A 126 9.03 -3.97 -8.40
C LEU A 126 9.46 -4.71 -9.68
N ASN A 127 9.77 -5.99 -9.51
CA ASN A 127 10.02 -6.90 -10.61
C ASN A 127 8.70 -7.16 -11.35
N GLN A 128 8.73 -7.05 -12.68
CA GLN A 128 7.56 -7.24 -13.53
C GLN A 128 7.41 -8.71 -13.98
N GLU A 129 7.68 -9.68 -13.10
CA GLU A 129 7.37 -11.07 -13.44
C GLU A 129 5.85 -11.27 -13.42
N TYR A 130 5.31 -11.63 -14.59
CA TYR A 130 3.89 -11.79 -14.86
C TYR A 130 3.22 -12.66 -13.80
N ILE A 131 2.30 -12.09 -13.01
CA ILE A 131 1.31 -12.92 -12.32
C ILE A 131 0.36 -13.44 -13.41
N THR A 132 0.63 -14.65 -13.92
CA THR A 132 -0.31 -15.36 -14.79
C THR A 132 -1.45 -15.88 -13.93
N VAL A 133 -2.51 -15.08 -13.78
CA VAL A 133 -3.66 -15.52 -12.99
C VAL A 133 -4.60 -16.36 -13.85
N SER A 134 -4.56 -17.68 -13.66
CA SER A 134 -5.57 -18.62 -14.17
C SER A 134 -6.71 -18.76 -13.16
N GLY A 135 -7.61 -17.77 -13.10
CA GLY A 135 -8.78 -17.81 -12.21
C GLY A 135 -9.59 -16.52 -12.22
N ASN A 136 -10.78 -16.56 -11.61
CA ASN A 136 -11.66 -15.39 -11.38
C ASN A 136 -10.92 -14.34 -10.55
N THR A 137 -10.18 -13.48 -11.24
CA THR A 137 -9.53 -12.30 -10.69
C THR A 137 -10.54 -11.16 -10.58
N PRO A 138 -10.40 -10.27 -9.58
CA PRO A 138 -10.94 -8.93 -9.69
C PRO A 138 -10.54 -8.37 -11.06
N GLN A 139 -11.50 -7.89 -11.86
CA GLN A 139 -11.27 -7.40 -13.23
C GLN A 139 -10.11 -6.37 -13.35
N ASN A 140 -9.73 -5.75 -12.23
CA ASN A 140 -8.68 -4.74 -12.15
C ASN A 140 -7.26 -5.32 -12.06
N LEU A 141 -7.07 -6.57 -11.62
CA LEU A 141 -5.76 -7.24 -11.67
C LEU A 141 -5.42 -7.72 -13.08
N SER A 142 -6.42 -8.11 -13.88
CA SER A 142 -6.25 -8.57 -15.26
C SER A 142 -5.73 -7.44 -16.18
N ASN A 143 -6.12 -6.19 -15.92
CA ASN A 143 -5.69 -5.01 -16.69
C ASN A 143 -4.27 -4.53 -16.37
N MET A 144 -3.73 -4.87 -15.19
CA MET A 144 -2.37 -4.48 -14.78
C MET A 144 -1.28 -5.32 -15.45
N VAL A 145 -1.61 -6.53 -15.93
CA VAL A 145 -0.67 -7.40 -16.66
C VAL A 145 -0.42 -6.88 -18.10
N LEU A 146 -1.31 -6.02 -18.64
CA LEU A 146 -1.24 -5.59 -20.05
C LEU A 146 -0.58 -4.22 -20.27
N GLN A 147 -0.52 -3.33 -19.27
CA GLN A 147 0.06 -1.98 -19.45
C GLN A 147 1.59 -1.92 -19.32
N SER A 148 2.25 -2.93 -18.73
CA SER A 148 3.72 -3.02 -18.69
C SER A 148 4.32 -3.62 -19.97
N ALA A 149 3.55 -4.43 -20.72
CA ALA A 149 4.01 -5.03 -21.98
C ALA A 149 4.22 -3.99 -23.10
N THR A 150 3.56 -2.84 -23.03
CA THR A 150 3.69 -1.79 -24.06
C THR A 150 4.95 -0.94 -23.89
N ALA A 151 5.50 -0.84 -22.67
CA ALA A 151 6.71 -0.05 -22.42
C ALA A 151 8.02 -0.77 -22.83
N ILE A 152 8.00 -2.10 -22.97
CA ILE A 152 9.18 -2.89 -23.35
C ILE A 152 9.31 -3.03 -24.88
N MET A 153 8.23 -2.83 -25.65
CA MET A 153 8.28 -2.89 -27.12
C MET A 153 8.73 -1.58 -27.80
N ASP A 154 8.80 -0.46 -27.08
CA ASP A 154 9.21 0.84 -27.65
C ASP A 154 10.71 1.15 -27.50
N ILE A 155 11.52 0.26 -26.91
CA ILE A 155 12.99 0.45 -26.79
C ILE A 155 13.77 -0.36 -27.86
N GLU A 156 13.11 -1.20 -28.68
CA GLU A 156 13.78 -1.96 -29.76
C GLU A 156 13.60 -1.37 -31.17
N LYS A 157 13.11 -0.13 -31.29
CA LYS A 157 13.05 0.57 -32.59
C LYS A 157 13.49 2.02 -32.48
N GLU A 158 14.78 2.25 -32.27
CA GLU A 158 15.54 3.37 -32.86
C GLU A 158 17.05 3.09 -32.84
#